data_AF-A0A7J8RDD6-F1
#
_entry.id   AF-A0A7J8RDD6-F1
#
_cell.length_a   1.000
_cell.length_b   1.000
_cell.length_c   1.000
_cell.angle_alpha   90.00
_cell.angle_beta   90.00
_cell.angle_gamma   90.00
#
_symmetry.space_group_name_H-M   'P 1'
#
loop_
_entity.id
_entity.type
_entity.pdbx_description
1 polymer ?
#
loop_
_entity_poly.entity_id
_entity_poly.type
_entity_poly.pdbx_seq_one_letter_code
_entity_poly.pdbx_strand_id
1 'polypeptide(L)'
;MSSSDDSERKKRIAIIVVSSFLLVAVVVAVTVGVTIQEEDSDYDDGTTDGNKHAQVTSSKKAIKMICQPTAFKRTCEEQLQHEAGNKTDVKDLIQAAFKAAMKYVEQAQANSTLLRDLEKDEGTRSALDACKILLNSTMSEFNKSLELVDKIEVNTVNKLLGDMKIWLSATISNQQACLDGFEKTKSETEAGEKMKKFLNITMQLSRNGLAIACELSEQLKQLELAGMFERRRLLQDEDQLPVVGHSDWTSFLERNKEWN
;
A
#
# COMPACT_ATOMS: atom_id res chain seq x y z
N MET A 1 -51.47 35.32 7.52
CA MET A 1 -50.29 34.44 7.43
C MET A 1 -49.11 35.25 6.89
N SER A 2 -48.16 35.67 7.75
CA SER A 2 -46.92 36.32 7.27
C SER A 2 -45.74 36.19 8.25
N SER A 3 -45.93 35.70 9.48
CA SER A 3 -44.85 35.65 10.49
C SER A 3 -43.96 34.40 10.43
N SER A 4 -44.37 33.32 9.75
CA SER A 4 -43.59 32.07 9.73
C SER A 4 -42.43 32.11 8.72
N ASP A 5 -42.54 32.89 7.64
CA ASP A 5 -41.50 32.95 6.59
C ASP A 5 -40.27 33.81 6.98
N ASP A 6 -40.45 34.81 7.84
CA ASP A 6 -39.35 35.70 8.25
C ASP A 6 -38.37 35.02 9.22
N SER A 7 -38.85 34.08 10.04
CA SER A 7 -38.02 33.32 10.97
C SER A 7 -37.09 32.35 10.24
N GLU A 8 -37.63 31.62 9.25
CA GLU A 8 -36.86 30.67 8.44
C GLU A 8 -35.84 31.38 7.53
N ARG A 9 -36.18 32.55 6.99
CA ARG A 9 -35.25 33.36 6.20
C ARG A 9 -34.07 33.87 7.04
N LYS A 10 -34.32 34.31 8.29
CA LYS A 10 -33.27 34.76 9.22
C LYS A 10 -32.34 33.62 9.65
N LYS A 11 -32.87 32.41 9.89
CA LYS A 11 -32.05 31.22 10.16
C LYS A 11 -31.15 30.85 8.97
N ARG A 12 -31.68 30.89 7.74
CA ARG A 12 -30.90 30.61 6.52
C ARG A 12 -29.77 31.63 6.32
N ILE A 13 -30.05 32.92 6.56
CA ILE A 13 -29.02 33.96 6.49
C ILE A 13 -27.94 33.76 7.57
N ALA A 14 -28.33 33.42 8.81
CA ALA A 14 -27.38 33.14 9.88
C ALA A 14 -26.46 31.94 9.55
N ILE A 15 -27.00 30.86 8.98
CA ILE A 15 -26.22 29.68 8.57
C ILE A 15 -25.22 30.04 7.46
N ILE A 16 -25.62 30.85 6.47
CA ILE A 16 -24.74 31.26 5.36
C ILE A 16 -23.59 32.13 5.87
N VAL A 17 -23.86 33.05 6.80
CA VAL A 17 -22.83 33.94 7.38
C VAL A 17 -21.85 33.14 8.22
N VAL A 18 -22.32 32.24 9.09
CA VAL A 18 -21.46 31.39 9.93
C VAL A 18 -20.59 30.47 9.06
N SER A 19 -21.18 29.85 8.03
CA SER A 19 -20.44 28.96 7.11
C SER A 19 -19.38 29.70 6.32
N SER A 20 -19.68 30.92 5.86
CA SER A 20 -18.71 31.76 5.14
C SER A 20 -17.57 32.21 6.06
N PHE A 21 -17.86 32.56 7.32
CA PHE A 21 -16.85 32.90 8.31
C PHE A 21 -15.94 31.71 8.65
N LEU A 22 -16.51 30.50 8.80
CA LEU A 22 -15.71 29.29 9.05
C LEU A 22 -14.80 28.95 7.87
N LEU A 23 -15.29 29.09 6.63
CA LEU A 23 -14.46 28.87 5.44
C LEU A 23 -13.30 29.86 5.35
N VAL A 24 -13.53 31.14 5.64
CA VAL A 24 -12.46 32.15 5.68
C VAL A 24 -11.48 31.87 6.82
N ALA A 25 -11.95 31.48 8.00
CA ALA A 25 -11.10 31.13 9.13
C ALA A 25 -10.22 29.89 8.84
N VAL A 26 -10.75 28.88 8.14
CA VAL A 26 -9.97 27.71 7.70
C VAL A 26 -8.93 28.11 6.66
N VAL A 27 -9.27 28.97 5.70
CA VAL A 27 -8.29 29.46 4.70
C VAL A 27 -7.19 30.29 5.37
N VAL A 28 -7.51 31.13 6.36
CA VAL A 28 -6.51 31.87 7.14
C VAL A 28 -5.67 30.93 8.03
N ALA A 29 -6.28 29.91 8.64
CA ALA A 29 -5.53 28.90 9.39
C ALA A 29 -4.60 28.06 8.49
N VAL A 30 -5.00 27.77 7.25
CA VAL A 30 -4.15 27.06 6.28
C VAL A 30 -3.04 27.94 5.72
N THR A 31 -3.27 29.25 5.59
CA THR A 31 -2.26 30.19 5.04
C THR A 31 -1.32 30.76 6.11
N VAL A 32 -1.72 30.80 7.38
CA VAL A 32 -0.93 31.40 8.48
C VAL A 32 -0.57 30.38 9.57
N GLY A 33 -1.30 29.27 9.70
CA GLY A 33 -1.24 28.38 10.86
C GLY A 33 -0.65 26.99 10.59
N VAL A 34 0.64 26.91 10.25
CA VAL A 34 1.53 25.84 10.75
C VAL A 34 2.94 26.40 10.94
N THR A 35 3.12 27.32 11.89
CA THR A 35 4.41 27.43 12.59
C THR A 35 4.30 26.58 13.85
N ILE A 36 4.45 25.27 13.69
CA ILE A 36 4.80 24.41 14.81
C ILE A 36 6.31 24.62 15.02
N GLN A 37 6.63 25.25 16.14
CA GLN A 37 7.97 25.38 16.65
C GLN A 37 8.36 24.00 17.18
N GLU A 38 9.11 23.24 16.39
CA GLU A 38 9.90 22.12 16.87
C GLU A 38 11.36 22.59 16.92
N GLU A 39 11.89 22.70 18.13
CA GLU A 39 13.31 22.82 18.37
C GLU A 39 13.97 21.53 17.89
N ASP A 40 14.80 21.61 16.84
CA ASP A 40 16.00 20.80 16.75
C ASP A 40 17.05 21.56 15.92
N SER A 41 18.17 21.78 16.60
CA SER A 41 19.37 22.40 16.08
C SER A 41 20.09 21.44 15.12
N ASP A 42 20.32 21.87 13.88
CA ASP A 42 21.66 21.75 13.31
C ASP A 42 21.90 22.86 12.27
N TYR A 43 23.07 23.47 12.38
CA TYR A 43 23.54 24.58 11.56
C TYR A 43 24.35 23.96 10.43
N ASP A 44 23.94 24.14 9.17
CA ASP A 44 24.93 24.21 8.09
C ASP A 44 24.50 25.20 7.00
N ASP A 45 25.45 26.06 6.66
CA ASP A 45 25.34 27.24 5.80
C ASP A 45 25.75 26.86 4.37
N GLY A 46 24.93 27.20 3.38
CA GLY A 46 25.18 26.78 1.99
C GLY A 46 24.12 27.16 0.98
N THR A 47 24.03 28.47 0.70
CA THR A 47 23.30 29.13 -0.40
C THR A 47 23.11 28.34 -1.73
N THR A 48 21.94 27.69 -1.92
CA THR A 48 21.11 27.67 -3.17
C THR A 48 19.78 26.90 -3.01
N ASP A 49 19.29 26.72 -1.78
CA ASP A 49 18.51 25.51 -1.45
C ASP A 49 17.06 25.73 -1.00
N GLY A 50 16.51 26.95 -1.14
CA GLY A 50 15.12 27.22 -0.73
C GLY A 50 14.09 26.33 -1.43
N ASN A 51 14.28 26.05 -2.72
CA ASN A 51 13.36 25.20 -3.49
C ASN A 51 13.56 23.70 -3.20
N LYS A 52 14.81 23.26 -3.01
CA LYS A 52 15.08 21.85 -2.69
C LYS A 52 14.65 21.50 -1.27
N HIS A 53 14.88 22.39 -0.31
CA HIS A 53 14.43 22.22 1.06
C HIS A 53 12.89 22.15 1.13
N ALA A 54 12.18 23.05 0.44
CA ALA A 54 10.72 23.01 0.35
C ALA A 54 10.20 21.71 -0.31
N GLN A 55 10.88 21.22 -1.36
CA GLN A 55 10.53 19.97 -2.04
C GLN A 55 10.77 18.74 -1.15
N VAL A 56 11.88 18.71 -0.41
CA VAL A 56 12.19 17.66 0.58
C VAL A 56 11.14 17.63 1.68
N THR A 57 10.76 18.80 2.24
CA THR A 57 9.71 18.89 3.25
C THR A 57 8.36 18.41 2.72
N SER A 58 8.03 18.72 1.47
CA SER A 58 6.78 18.32 0.81
C SER A 58 6.72 16.81 0.55
N SER A 59 7.84 16.21 0.11
CA SER A 59 7.96 14.76 -0.09
C SER A 59 7.80 13.99 1.21
N LYS A 60 8.49 14.40 2.29
CA LYS A 60 8.33 13.80 3.62
C LYS A 60 6.88 13.84 4.11
N LYS A 61 6.17 14.96 3.89
CA LYS A 61 4.76 15.09 4.25
C LYS A 61 3.86 14.15 3.44
N ALA A 62 4.09 14.03 2.13
CA ALA A 62 3.35 13.12 1.26
C ALA A 62 3.56 11.65 1.68
N ILE A 63 4.81 11.26 1.94
CA ILE A 63 5.17 9.92 2.41
C ILE A 63 4.47 9.62 3.75
N LYS A 64 4.49 10.55 4.71
CA LYS A 64 3.83 10.37 6.01
C LYS A 64 2.31 10.18 5.87
N MET A 65 1.66 10.87 4.93
CA MET A 65 0.24 10.68 4.64
C MET A 65 -0.05 9.30 4.05
N ILE A 66 0.74 8.86 3.07
CA ILE A 66 0.60 7.53 2.44
C ILE A 66 0.84 6.42 3.47
N CYS A 67 1.80 6.58 4.37
CA CYS A 67 2.16 5.57 5.36
C CYS A 67 1.25 5.57 6.60
N GLN A 68 0.37 6.57 6.76
CA GLN A 68 -0.53 6.71 7.90
C GLN A 68 -1.40 5.46 8.21
N PRO A 69 -2.03 4.79 7.23
CA PRO A 69 -2.87 3.61 7.48
C PRO A 69 -2.06 2.33 7.79
N THR A 70 -0.74 2.38 7.71
CA THR A 70 0.11 1.19 7.80
C THR A 70 0.46 0.81 9.24
N ALA A 71 0.61 -0.49 9.50
CA ALA A 71 1.09 -0.98 10.79
C ALA A 71 2.62 -0.79 10.95
N PHE A 72 3.38 -0.79 9.86
CA PHE A 72 4.84 -0.62 9.85
C PHE A 72 5.23 0.75 9.29
N LYS A 73 4.79 1.82 9.96
CA LYS A 73 4.97 3.22 9.52
C LYS A 73 6.42 3.58 9.25
N ARG A 74 7.31 3.27 10.19
CA ARG A 74 8.74 3.55 10.06
C ARG A 74 9.31 2.89 8.79
N THR A 75 9.07 1.59 8.61
CA THR A 75 9.52 0.86 7.43
C THR A 75 8.91 1.42 6.15
N CYS A 76 7.63 1.82 6.17
CA CYS A 76 7.00 2.49 5.04
C CYS A 76 7.73 3.79 4.68
N GLU A 77 7.90 4.68 5.66
CA GLU A 77 8.50 6.01 5.46
C GLU A 77 9.95 5.91 5.01
N GLU A 78 10.76 5.07 5.66
CA GLU A 78 12.17 4.87 5.32
C GLU A 78 12.35 4.34 3.90
N GLN A 79 11.58 3.33 3.51
CA GLN A 79 11.72 2.68 2.22
C GLN A 79 11.19 3.56 1.08
N LEU A 80 10.07 4.26 1.29
CA LEU A 80 9.57 5.23 0.32
C LEU A 80 10.54 6.41 0.19
N GLN A 81 11.09 6.93 1.28
CA GLN A 81 12.04 8.03 1.22
C GLN A 81 13.32 7.64 0.48
N HIS A 82 13.81 6.40 0.69
CA HIS A 82 14.99 5.86 0.02
C HIS A 82 14.76 5.71 -1.50
N GLU A 83 13.65 5.10 -1.92
CA GLU A 83 13.40 4.81 -3.34
C GLU A 83 12.80 5.97 -4.12
N ALA A 84 11.98 6.83 -3.49
CA ALA A 84 11.32 7.95 -4.16
C ALA A 84 12.15 9.23 -4.18
N GLY A 85 13.10 9.38 -3.25
CA GLY A 85 13.88 10.60 -3.07
C GLY A 85 12.98 11.81 -2.81
N ASN A 86 13.05 12.84 -3.66
CA ASN A 86 12.30 14.09 -3.50
C ASN A 86 11.00 14.13 -4.32
N LYS A 87 10.54 12.98 -4.82
CA LYS A 87 9.28 12.89 -5.56
C LYS A 87 8.09 13.05 -4.63
N THR A 88 7.05 13.70 -5.13
CA THR A 88 5.81 13.97 -4.40
C THR A 88 4.58 13.41 -5.10
N ASP A 89 4.72 13.00 -6.36
CA ASP A 89 3.63 12.46 -7.15
C ASP A 89 3.22 11.06 -6.64
N VAL A 90 1.92 10.82 -6.54
CA VAL A 90 1.38 9.59 -5.95
C VAL A 90 1.77 8.35 -6.78
N LYS A 91 1.77 8.45 -8.11
CA LYS A 91 2.17 7.35 -8.98
C LYS A 91 3.65 7.03 -8.80
N ASP A 92 4.48 8.07 -8.73
CA ASP A 92 5.92 7.94 -8.45
C ASP A 92 6.19 7.28 -7.09
N LEU A 93 5.44 7.66 -6.04
CA LEU A 93 5.57 7.10 -4.70
C LEU A 93 5.12 5.63 -4.65
N ILE A 94 4.04 5.28 -5.37
CA ILE A 94 3.59 3.88 -5.52
C ILE A 94 4.64 3.06 -6.26
N GLN A 95 5.17 3.55 -7.38
CA GLN A 95 6.23 2.87 -8.12
C GLN A 95 7.49 2.65 -7.27
N ALA A 96 7.89 3.66 -6.49
CA ALA A 96 9.02 3.56 -5.57
C ALA A 96 8.80 2.48 -4.50
N ALA A 97 7.60 2.41 -3.94
CA ALA A 97 7.25 1.37 -2.97
C ALA A 97 7.35 -0.05 -3.55
N PHE A 98 6.84 -0.27 -4.77
CA PHE A 98 6.95 -1.56 -5.46
C PHE A 98 8.40 -1.91 -5.79
N LYS A 99 9.21 -0.94 -6.23
CA LYS A 99 10.65 -1.14 -6.47
C LYS A 99 11.39 -1.53 -5.20
N ALA A 100 11.12 -0.85 -4.08
CA ALA A 100 11.66 -1.22 -2.77
C ALA A 100 11.37 -2.69 -2.46
N ALA A 101 10.10 -3.08 -2.58
CA ALA A 101 9.65 -4.43 -2.26
C ALA A 101 10.31 -5.49 -3.15
N MET A 102 10.35 -5.29 -4.47
CA MET A 102 11.00 -6.22 -5.41
C MET A 102 12.48 -6.43 -5.08
N LYS A 103 13.23 -5.37 -4.74
CA LYS A 103 14.64 -5.47 -4.36
C LYS A 103 14.85 -6.41 -3.16
N TYR A 104 13.97 -6.36 -2.16
CA TYR A 104 14.06 -7.28 -1.02
C TYR A 104 13.62 -8.71 -1.36
N VAL A 105 12.66 -8.90 -2.28
CA VAL A 105 12.30 -10.24 -2.78
C VAL A 105 13.48 -10.86 -3.52
N GLU A 106 14.13 -10.11 -4.42
CA GLU A 106 15.31 -10.55 -5.17
C GLU A 106 16.45 -10.94 -4.21
N GLN A 107 16.70 -10.15 -3.17
CA GLN A 107 17.67 -10.48 -2.14
C GLN A 107 17.29 -11.76 -1.39
N ALA A 108 16.02 -11.93 -1.00
CA ALA A 108 15.56 -13.14 -0.34
C ALA A 108 15.69 -14.39 -1.24
N GLN A 109 15.44 -14.25 -2.54
CA GLN A 109 15.59 -15.32 -3.52
C GLN A 109 17.07 -15.73 -3.70
N ALA A 110 17.97 -14.74 -3.81
CA ALA A 110 19.41 -14.98 -3.89
C ALA A 110 19.93 -15.67 -2.62
N ASN A 111 19.49 -15.19 -1.45
CA ASN A 111 19.85 -15.80 -0.18
C ASN A 111 19.24 -17.19 0.01
N SER A 112 18.02 -17.44 -0.45
CA SER A 112 17.41 -18.78 -0.48
C SER A 112 18.27 -19.76 -1.28
N THR A 113 18.75 -19.33 -2.46
CA THR A 113 19.66 -20.14 -3.28
C THR A 113 20.98 -20.40 -2.57
N LEU A 114 21.59 -19.37 -1.97
CA LEU A 114 22.83 -19.50 -1.20
C LEU A 114 22.69 -20.48 -0.03
N LEU A 115 21.64 -20.31 0.78
CA LEU A 115 21.38 -21.18 1.93
C LEU A 115 21.18 -22.63 1.47
N ARG A 116 20.46 -22.82 0.37
CA ARG A 116 20.20 -24.15 -0.19
C ARG A 116 21.48 -24.85 -0.60
N ASP A 117 22.42 -24.14 -1.22
CA ASP A 117 23.69 -24.71 -1.67
C ASP A 117 24.62 -25.07 -0.50
N LEU A 118 24.49 -24.39 0.64
CA LEU A 118 25.23 -24.65 1.87
C LEU A 118 24.58 -25.71 2.78
N GLU A 119 23.29 -25.99 2.56
CA GLU A 119 22.50 -26.89 3.38
C GLU A 119 22.70 -28.36 3.01
N LYS A 120 22.77 -29.21 4.03
CA LYS A 120 22.96 -30.67 3.92
C LYS A 120 21.68 -31.44 4.26
N ASP A 121 20.78 -30.88 5.06
CA ASP A 121 19.49 -31.51 5.36
C ASP A 121 18.55 -31.42 4.14
N GLU A 122 18.18 -32.57 3.59
CA GLU A 122 17.31 -32.65 2.40
C GLU A 122 15.94 -32.02 2.63
N GLY A 123 15.40 -32.11 3.86
CA GLY A 123 14.13 -31.45 4.21
C GLY A 123 14.24 -29.93 4.09
N THR A 124 15.34 -29.37 4.59
CA THR A 124 15.61 -27.93 4.57
C THR A 124 15.98 -27.42 3.19
N ARG A 125 16.72 -28.21 2.40
CA ARG A 125 16.96 -27.92 0.98
C ARG A 125 15.65 -27.84 0.20
N SER A 126 14.74 -28.78 0.44
CA SER A 126 13.40 -28.78 -0.17
C SER A 126 12.58 -27.56 0.24
N ALA A 127 12.60 -27.18 1.54
CA ALA A 127 11.95 -25.96 2.02
C ALA A 127 12.52 -24.70 1.35
N LEU A 128 13.84 -24.62 1.17
CA LEU A 128 14.49 -23.51 0.48
C LEU A 128 14.16 -23.47 -1.01
N ASP A 129 14.06 -24.62 -1.69
CA ASP A 129 13.60 -24.71 -3.08
C ASP A 129 12.14 -24.25 -3.22
N ALA A 130 11.26 -24.65 -2.29
CA ALA A 130 9.88 -24.18 -2.22
C ALA A 130 9.81 -22.66 -1.99
N CYS A 131 10.62 -22.12 -1.08
CA CYS A 131 10.74 -20.68 -0.86
C CYS A 131 11.13 -19.93 -2.14
N LYS A 132 12.11 -20.43 -2.89
CA LYS A 132 12.52 -19.80 -4.15
C LYS A 132 11.37 -19.74 -5.15
N ILE A 133 10.58 -20.80 -5.27
CA ILE A 133 9.40 -20.85 -6.14
C ILE A 133 8.35 -19.82 -5.69
N LEU A 134 8.08 -19.75 -4.39
CA LEU A 134 7.12 -18.81 -3.81
C LEU A 134 7.56 -17.35 -3.98
N LEU A 135 8.86 -17.07 -3.84
CA LEU A 135 9.42 -15.73 -4.06
C LEU A 135 9.44 -15.32 -5.54
N ASN A 136 9.65 -16.27 -6.45
CA ASN A 136 9.45 -16.02 -7.88
C ASN A 136 7.99 -15.66 -8.20
N SER A 137 7.04 -16.34 -7.57
CA SER A 137 5.62 -16.02 -7.68
C SER A 137 5.34 -14.60 -7.17
N THR A 138 5.88 -14.24 -5.99
CA THR A 138 5.82 -12.87 -5.46
C THR A 138 6.36 -11.82 -6.45
N MET A 139 7.52 -12.06 -7.08
CA MET A 139 8.07 -11.15 -8.10
C MET A 139 7.14 -10.98 -9.30
N SER A 140 6.54 -12.07 -9.78
CA SER A 140 5.54 -12.03 -10.86
C SER A 140 4.35 -11.16 -10.48
N GLU A 141 3.79 -11.34 -9.28
CA GLU A 141 2.64 -10.57 -8.81
C GLU A 141 2.97 -9.07 -8.60
N PHE A 142 4.19 -8.74 -8.15
CA PHE A 142 4.65 -7.35 -8.09
C PHE A 142 4.82 -6.70 -9.46
N ASN A 143 5.35 -7.42 -10.45
CA ASN A 143 5.47 -6.90 -11.81
C ASN A 143 4.09 -6.64 -12.43
N LYS A 144 3.13 -7.57 -12.28
CA LYS A 144 1.73 -7.36 -12.69
C LYS A 144 1.13 -6.12 -12.00
N SER A 145 1.42 -5.93 -10.71
CA SER A 145 1.00 -4.76 -9.95
C SER A 145 1.55 -3.45 -10.54
N LEU A 146 2.83 -3.43 -10.91
CA LEU A 146 3.47 -2.26 -11.53
C LEU A 146 2.93 -1.93 -12.93
N GLU A 147 2.65 -2.95 -13.75
CA GLU A 147 2.06 -2.73 -15.09
C GLU A 147 0.71 -2.01 -15.03
N LEU A 148 -0.04 -2.17 -13.93
CA LEU A 148 -1.27 -1.43 -13.72
C LEU A 148 -1.02 0.01 -13.23
N VAL A 149 0.02 0.24 -12.44
CA VAL A 149 0.41 1.58 -11.96
C VAL A 149 0.77 2.48 -13.15
N ASP A 150 1.40 1.94 -14.19
CA ASP A 150 1.72 2.70 -15.40
C ASP A 150 0.48 3.16 -16.18
N LYS A 151 -0.63 2.42 -16.05
CA LYS A 151 -1.91 2.63 -16.73
C LYS A 151 -2.96 3.33 -15.85
N ILE A 152 -2.52 4.00 -14.77
CA ILE A 152 -3.42 4.76 -13.89
C ILE A 152 -4.12 5.86 -14.69
N GLU A 153 -5.41 5.67 -14.92
CA GLU A 153 -6.38 6.70 -15.27
C GLU A 153 -7.43 6.74 -14.16
N VAL A 154 -8.08 7.89 -13.94
CA VAL A 154 -9.08 8.07 -12.86
C VAL A 154 -10.18 6.98 -12.91
N ASN A 155 -10.53 6.52 -14.11
CA ASN A 155 -11.57 5.51 -14.33
C ASN A 155 -11.10 4.07 -14.04
N THR A 156 -9.79 3.81 -13.95
CA THR A 156 -9.22 2.46 -13.74
C THR A 156 -8.68 2.25 -12.32
N VAL A 157 -8.64 3.28 -11.48
CA VAL A 157 -8.07 3.22 -10.12
C VAL A 157 -8.76 2.17 -9.24
N ASN A 158 -10.10 2.04 -9.32
CA ASN A 158 -10.84 1.03 -8.55
C ASN A 158 -10.41 -0.40 -8.91
N LYS A 159 -10.22 -0.67 -10.22
CA LYS A 159 -9.74 -1.97 -10.70
C LYS A 159 -8.31 -2.22 -10.24
N LEU A 160 -7.41 -1.23 -10.42
CA LEU A 160 -6.03 -1.30 -9.94
C LEU A 160 -5.97 -1.64 -8.45
N LEU A 161 -6.74 -0.95 -7.61
CA LEU A 161 -6.73 -1.19 -6.17
C LEU A 161 -7.31 -2.56 -5.81
N GLY A 162 -8.31 -3.04 -6.55
CA GLY A 162 -8.82 -4.41 -6.43
C GLY A 162 -7.75 -5.47 -6.74
N ASP A 163 -7.09 -5.32 -7.88
CA ASP A 163 -6.04 -6.23 -8.33
C ASP A 163 -4.83 -6.19 -7.37
N MET A 164 -4.41 -5.00 -6.92
CA MET A 164 -3.38 -4.82 -5.90
C MET A 164 -3.70 -5.58 -4.61
N LYS A 165 -4.95 -5.50 -4.11
CA LYS A 165 -5.35 -6.23 -2.90
C LYS A 165 -5.19 -7.74 -3.06
N ILE A 166 -5.57 -8.28 -4.22
CA ILE A 166 -5.46 -9.70 -4.52
C ILE A 166 -3.98 -10.11 -4.54
N TRP A 167 -3.15 -9.39 -5.31
CA TRP A 167 -1.74 -9.71 -5.51
C TRP A 167 -0.89 -9.55 -4.24
N LEU A 168 -1.17 -8.51 -3.44
CA LEU A 168 -0.50 -8.30 -2.16
C LEU A 168 -0.92 -9.35 -1.12
N SER A 169 -2.19 -9.75 -1.12
CA SER A 169 -2.66 -10.85 -0.25
C SER A 169 -1.99 -12.18 -0.62
N ALA A 170 -1.95 -12.50 -1.91
CA ALA A 170 -1.26 -13.70 -2.42
C ALA A 170 0.24 -13.66 -2.08
N THR A 171 0.88 -12.51 -2.22
CA THR A 171 2.28 -12.32 -1.84
C THR A 171 2.54 -12.60 -0.36
N ILE A 172 1.70 -12.08 0.53
CA ILE A 172 1.81 -12.32 1.97
C ILE A 172 1.63 -13.82 2.27
N SER A 173 0.68 -14.48 1.63
CA SER A 173 0.48 -15.93 1.75
C SER A 173 1.69 -16.73 1.26
N ASN A 174 2.29 -16.35 0.13
CA ASN A 174 3.49 -17.00 -0.40
C ASN A 174 4.69 -16.84 0.55
N GLN A 175 4.89 -15.65 1.11
CA GLN A 175 5.93 -15.40 2.10
C GLN A 175 5.73 -16.25 3.36
N GLN A 176 4.49 -16.36 3.83
CA GLN A 176 4.15 -17.19 4.99
C GLN A 176 4.38 -18.68 4.69
N ALA A 177 3.89 -19.18 3.56
CA ALA A 177 4.06 -20.58 3.16
C ALA A 177 5.55 -20.97 2.99
N CYS A 178 6.41 -20.03 2.57
CA CYS A 178 7.85 -20.23 2.55
C CYS A 178 8.39 -20.46 3.97
N LEU A 179 7.96 -19.67 4.96
CA LEU A 179 8.37 -19.85 6.35
C LEU A 179 7.81 -21.14 6.96
N ASP A 180 6.55 -21.46 6.67
CA ASP A 180 5.89 -22.68 7.16
C ASP A 180 6.59 -23.95 6.64
N GLY A 181 7.25 -23.87 5.49
CA GLY A 181 8.07 -24.95 4.92
C GLY A 181 9.21 -25.44 5.83
N PHE A 182 9.65 -24.61 6.80
CA PHE A 182 10.71 -24.97 7.73
C PHE A 182 10.21 -25.66 9.02
N GLU A 183 8.90 -25.59 9.35
CA GLU A 183 8.34 -26.04 10.64
C GLU A 183 8.58 -27.52 10.96
N LYS A 184 8.80 -28.36 9.94
CA LYS A 184 8.97 -29.82 10.09
C LYS A 184 10.41 -30.29 9.80
N THR A 185 11.35 -29.35 9.63
CA THR A 185 12.73 -29.66 9.25
C THR A 185 13.62 -29.87 10.47
N LYS A 186 14.68 -30.69 10.35
CA LYS A 186 15.62 -30.96 11.46
C LYS A 186 16.41 -29.73 11.90
N SER A 187 16.48 -28.72 11.04
CA SER A 187 17.05 -27.40 11.29
C SER A 187 15.96 -26.36 11.44
N GLU A 188 15.09 -26.56 12.45
CA GLU A 188 14.12 -25.56 12.93
C GLU A 188 14.73 -24.17 13.14
N THR A 189 16.06 -24.00 13.23
CA THR A 189 16.64 -22.83 13.87
C THR A 189 17.56 -21.95 13.03
N GLU A 190 18.31 -22.42 12.03
CA GLU A 190 19.28 -21.53 11.34
C GLU A 190 18.84 -21.08 9.95
N ALA A 191 18.57 -22.00 9.03
CA ALA A 191 18.14 -21.64 7.68
C ALA A 191 16.77 -20.95 7.67
N GLY A 192 15.81 -21.49 8.43
CA GLY A 192 14.48 -20.89 8.60
C GLY A 192 14.53 -19.50 9.23
N GLU A 193 15.31 -19.31 10.30
CA GLU A 193 15.47 -17.99 10.93
C GLU A 193 16.22 -16.99 10.04
N LYS A 194 17.21 -17.44 9.26
CA LYS A 194 17.84 -16.58 8.24
C LYS A 194 16.83 -16.20 7.16
N MET A 195 16.03 -17.13 6.68
CA MET A 195 14.97 -16.85 5.70
C MET A 195 13.94 -15.87 6.24
N LYS A 196 13.49 -16.06 7.48
CA LYS A 196 12.61 -15.13 8.19
C LYS A 196 13.19 -13.72 8.27
N LYS A 197 14.48 -13.59 8.56
CA LYS A 197 15.18 -12.28 8.54
C LYS A 197 15.21 -11.67 7.15
N PHE A 198 15.48 -12.46 6.11
CA PHE A 198 15.49 -11.98 4.72
C PHE A 198 14.10 -11.55 4.24
N LEU A 199 13.05 -12.23 4.69
CA LEU A 199 11.67 -11.91 4.32
C LEU A 199 11.03 -10.80 5.15
N ASN A 200 11.54 -10.49 6.35
CA ASN A 200 10.91 -9.57 7.29
C ASN A 200 10.57 -8.21 6.65
N ILE A 201 11.52 -7.57 5.97
CA ILE A 201 11.26 -6.26 5.34
C ILE A 201 10.24 -6.41 4.19
N THR A 202 10.39 -7.42 3.34
CA THR A 202 9.44 -7.68 2.25
C THR A 202 8.03 -7.92 2.75
N MET A 203 7.86 -8.66 3.85
CA MET A 203 6.57 -8.92 4.49
C MET A 203 5.96 -7.63 5.05
N GLN A 204 6.76 -6.78 5.69
CA GLN A 204 6.31 -5.47 6.16
C GLN A 204 5.87 -4.58 5.01
N LEU A 205 6.65 -4.53 3.92
CA LEU A 205 6.31 -3.75 2.72
C LEU A 205 5.04 -4.27 2.04
N SER A 206 4.85 -5.59 1.96
CA SER A 206 3.65 -6.20 1.37
C SER A 206 2.41 -5.87 2.21
N ARG A 207 2.51 -5.92 3.54
CA ARG A 207 1.45 -5.52 4.47
C ARG A 207 1.16 -4.02 4.42
N ASN A 208 2.19 -3.19 4.32
CA ASN A 208 2.04 -1.75 4.14
C ASN A 208 1.31 -1.43 2.83
N GLY A 209 1.72 -2.04 1.72
CA GLY A 209 1.06 -1.88 0.42
C GLY A 209 -0.41 -2.30 0.46
N LEU A 210 -0.72 -3.42 1.13
CA LEU A 210 -2.10 -3.90 1.26
C LEU A 210 -2.96 -2.92 2.07
N ALA A 211 -2.43 -2.39 3.19
CA ALA A 211 -3.12 -1.41 4.01
C ALA A 211 -3.41 -0.12 3.21
N ILE A 212 -2.44 0.37 2.45
CA ILE A 212 -2.60 1.55 1.57
C ILE A 212 -3.68 1.29 0.51
N ALA A 213 -3.64 0.13 -0.16
CA ALA A 213 -4.63 -0.21 -1.17
C ALA A 213 -6.05 -0.35 -0.59
N CYS A 214 -6.17 -0.86 0.64
CA CYS A 214 -7.42 -0.90 1.39
C CYS A 214 -7.96 0.49 1.69
N GLU A 215 -7.15 1.36 2.30
CA GLU A 215 -7.51 2.73 2.66
C GLU A 215 -7.92 3.54 1.43
N LEU A 216 -7.11 3.53 0.37
CA LEU A 216 -7.41 4.27 -0.86
C LEU A 216 -8.72 3.82 -1.51
N SER A 217 -8.97 2.51 -1.51
CA SER A 217 -10.20 1.95 -2.07
C SER A 217 -11.44 2.33 -1.25
N GLU A 218 -11.31 2.44 0.07
CA GLU A 218 -12.38 2.91 0.94
C GLU A 218 -12.65 4.40 0.74
N GLN A 219 -11.60 5.23 0.68
CA GLN A 219 -11.72 6.66 0.39
C GLN A 219 -12.38 6.90 -0.97
N LEU A 220 -11.97 6.21 -2.03
CA LEU A 220 -12.60 6.35 -3.35
C LEU A 220 -14.08 5.98 -3.34
N LYS A 221 -14.45 4.89 -2.63
CA LYS A 221 -15.87 4.53 -2.45
C LYS A 221 -16.64 5.62 -1.72
N GLN A 222 -16.06 6.24 -0.69
CA GLN A 222 -16.71 7.35 0.04
C GLN A 222 -16.89 8.57 -0.86
N LEU A 223 -15.90 8.92 -1.68
CA LEU A 223 -15.98 10.04 -2.64
C LEU A 223 -17.05 9.77 -3.73
N GLU A 224 -17.16 8.52 -4.19
CA GLU A 224 -18.19 8.08 -5.12
C GLU A 224 -19.59 8.16 -4.51
N LEU A 225 -19.76 7.67 -3.27
CA LEU A 225 -21.02 7.76 -2.51
C LEU A 225 -21.40 9.21 -2.19
N ALA A 226 -20.42 10.09 -1.99
CA ALA A 226 -20.63 11.53 -1.78
C ALA A 226 -21.01 12.27 -3.08
N GLY A 227 -21.13 11.56 -4.22
CA GLY A 227 -21.53 12.14 -5.49
C GLY A 227 -20.48 13.05 -6.13
N MET A 228 -19.23 13.06 -5.65
CA MET A 228 -18.17 13.90 -6.20
C MET A 228 -17.78 13.50 -7.63
N PHE A 229 -18.04 12.26 -8.03
CA PHE A 229 -17.81 11.75 -9.38
C PHE A 229 -19.10 11.71 -10.25
N GLU A 230 -20.26 12.13 -9.74
CA GLU A 230 -21.53 12.16 -10.49
C GLU A 230 -21.61 13.32 -11.50
N ARG A 231 -20.78 13.28 -12.54
CA ARG A 231 -21.09 13.98 -13.81
C ARG A 231 -21.21 13.10 -15.04
N ARG A 232 -21.19 11.77 -14.92
CA ARG A 232 -21.62 10.89 -16.01
C ARG A 232 -22.01 9.50 -15.51
N ARG A 233 -23.30 9.35 -15.22
CA ARG A 233 -23.96 8.05 -15.18
C ARG A 233 -24.68 7.88 -16.51
N LEU A 234 -24.22 6.98 -17.37
CA LEU A 234 -25.03 6.40 -18.44
C LEU A 234 -24.56 4.96 -18.75
N LEU A 235 -25.45 4.03 -18.36
CA LEU A 235 -25.66 2.65 -18.82
C LEU A 235 -24.71 1.53 -18.35
N GLN A 236 -25.12 0.90 -17.25
CA GLN A 236 -25.53 -0.52 -17.17
C GLN A 236 -24.99 -1.47 -18.24
N ASP A 237 -24.18 -2.44 -17.83
CA ASP A 237 -24.37 -3.82 -18.27
C ASP A 237 -24.07 -4.79 -17.12
N GLU A 238 -24.89 -5.83 -17.03
CA GLU A 238 -24.75 -6.93 -16.08
C GLU A 238 -23.52 -7.75 -16.43
N ASP A 239 -22.44 -7.60 -15.68
CA ASP A 239 -21.43 -8.65 -15.56
C ASP A 239 -21.20 -8.92 -14.08
N GLN A 240 -21.97 -9.88 -13.56
CA GLN A 240 -21.50 -10.67 -12.43
C GLN A 240 -20.16 -11.27 -12.85
N LEU A 241 -19.06 -10.64 -12.39
CA LEU A 241 -17.75 -11.25 -12.45
C LEU A 241 -17.85 -12.64 -11.82
N PRO A 242 -17.49 -13.73 -12.53
CA PRO A 242 -17.41 -15.02 -11.88
C PRO A 242 -16.36 -14.89 -10.79
N VAL A 243 -16.76 -15.14 -9.54
CA VAL A 243 -15.83 -15.35 -8.44
C VAL A 243 -15.03 -16.59 -8.81
N VAL A 244 -13.86 -16.39 -9.42
CA VAL A 244 -12.91 -17.46 -9.69
C VAL A 244 -12.39 -17.92 -8.32
N GLY A 245 -12.84 -19.10 -7.90
CA GLY A 245 -12.42 -19.70 -6.63
C GLY A 245 -13.36 -20.76 -6.07
N HIS A 246 -14.64 -20.80 -6.47
CA HIS A 246 -15.56 -21.81 -5.91
C HIS A 246 -15.70 -23.08 -6.75
N SER A 247 -15.54 -23.00 -8.08
CA SER A 247 -15.60 -24.18 -8.96
C SER A 247 -14.28 -24.96 -9.04
N ASP A 248 -13.14 -24.31 -8.78
CA ASP A 248 -11.83 -24.98 -8.82
C ASP A 248 -11.50 -25.67 -7.49
N TRP A 249 -11.98 -25.15 -6.37
CA TRP A 249 -11.79 -25.72 -5.04
C TRP A 249 -12.49 -27.07 -4.85
N THR A 250 -13.71 -27.22 -5.38
CA THR A 250 -14.41 -28.51 -5.38
C THR A 250 -13.65 -29.55 -6.21
N SER A 251 -13.10 -29.13 -7.35
CA SER A 251 -12.31 -30.02 -8.23
C SER A 251 -10.95 -30.39 -7.62
N PHE A 252 -10.32 -29.47 -6.87
CA PHE A 252 -9.09 -29.72 -6.11
C PHE A 252 -9.34 -30.67 -4.93
N LEU A 253 -10.44 -30.48 -4.18
CA LEU A 253 -10.85 -31.39 -3.10
C LEU A 253 -11.20 -32.78 -3.61
N GLU A 254 -11.88 -32.90 -4.76
CA GLU A 254 -12.18 -34.19 -5.37
C GLU A 254 -10.93 -34.92 -5.85
N ARG A 255 -9.95 -34.20 -6.39
CA ARG A 255 -8.65 -34.76 -6.83
C ARG A 255 -7.73 -35.14 -5.68
N ASN A 256 -7.94 -34.63 -4.47
CA ASN A 256 -7.10 -34.86 -3.31
C ASN A 256 -7.86 -35.49 -2.12
N LYS A 257 -8.91 -36.28 -2.39
CA LYS A 257 -9.69 -36.99 -1.36
C LYS A 257 -8.86 -37.91 -0.46
N GLU A 258 -7.69 -38.36 -0.91
CA GLU A 258 -6.80 -39.25 -0.15
C GLU A 258 -5.97 -38.53 0.92
N TRP A 259 -6.06 -37.20 1.02
CA TRP A 259 -5.29 -36.38 1.98
C TRP A 259 -6.10 -35.96 3.22
N ASN A 260 -7.34 -36.45 3.35
CA ASN A 260 -8.22 -36.26 4.50
C ASN A 260 -8.44 -37.56 5.26
#